data_AF-A0A8H5EB25-F1
#
_entry.id   AF-A0A8H5EB25-F1
#
_cell.length_a   1.000
_cell.length_b   1.000
_cell.length_c   1.000
_cell.angle_alpha   90.00
_cell.angle_beta   90.00
_cell.angle_gamma   90.00
#
_symmetry.space_group_name_H-M   'P 1'
#
loop_
_entity.id
_entity.type
_entity.pdbx_description
1 polymer ?
#
loop_
_entity_poly.entity_id
_entity_poly.type
_entity_poly.pdbx_seq_one_letter_code
_entity_poly.pdbx_strand_id
1 'polypeptide(L)'
;MFAYYQKSEVCYAYLADVPTANQDIELLNSELRKSRWFTRGWTLQELIVPQHLVFYAADWSSIGSKDDTLVDLFISITKIDSPYLTGDKDIHQASIAKRMSWLAKRTTTRIEDMAYCMLGIFDINMPLLYGEGKRSFFRLQEEIIKSCNDHTIFCWGWNEDVPDDWASLLAPWPSNFAGAGGFKRERSENVSVFSMTNAGLSIRLPAIDTIADKLISSHSWFIVLQASPASSIPGLEAVCLRVVGRRIGNQLYVSRFPYPPRPRSISMDSRNFKEESLLVMNKLLPKEILFEGGVPKNLYDTNTLSFVPIFDSTSLTRKWEFWESYDGNITTSSTLGEITWRLSTALNTADVEVAADHMMAAGRNPESGPYILLGMKKKLSSFELFA
;
A
#
# COMPACT_ATOMS: atom_id res chain seq x y z
N MET A 1 25.82 -2.78 11.13
CA MET A 1 25.61 -1.33 11.30
C MET A 1 24.52 -1.06 12.33
N PHE A 2 23.30 -1.55 12.10
CA PHE A 2 22.19 -1.54 13.07
C PHE A 2 22.59 -1.73 14.55
N ALA A 3 23.24 -2.85 14.89
CA ALA A 3 23.62 -3.14 16.28
C ALA A 3 24.60 -2.12 16.90
N TYR A 4 25.39 -1.40 16.10
CA TYR A 4 26.26 -0.34 16.60
C TYR A 4 25.44 0.88 17.03
N TYR A 5 24.44 1.28 16.23
CA TYR A 5 23.50 2.34 16.59
C TYR A 5 22.63 1.97 17.79
N GLN A 6 22.23 0.71 17.88
CA GLN A 6 21.40 0.24 19.00
C GLN A 6 22.15 0.26 20.33
N LYS A 7 23.47 -0.01 20.29
CA LYS A 7 24.33 -0.11 21.47
C LYS A 7 25.09 1.18 21.77
N SER A 8 24.99 2.21 20.93
CA SER A 8 25.63 3.49 21.17
C SER A 8 24.91 4.24 22.29
N GLU A 9 25.67 4.84 23.19
CA GLU A 9 25.13 5.75 24.20
C GLU A 9 24.59 7.04 23.56
N VAL A 10 25.30 7.57 22.56
CA VAL A 10 24.91 8.76 21.80
C VAL A 10 25.32 8.62 20.34
N CYS A 11 24.48 9.12 19.45
CA CYS A 11 24.82 9.31 18.04
C CYS A 11 24.77 10.80 17.67
N TYR A 12 25.58 11.16 16.68
CA TYR A 12 25.64 12.50 16.12
C TYR A 12 25.34 12.46 14.63
N ALA A 13 24.37 13.25 14.17
CA ALA A 13 24.05 13.42 12.76
C ALA A 13 24.50 14.80 12.30
N TYR A 14 25.45 14.84 11.37
CA TYR A 14 25.93 16.07 10.74
C TYR A 14 25.23 16.29 9.39
N LEU A 15 24.47 17.38 9.29
CA LEU A 15 23.66 17.73 8.13
C LEU A 15 24.39 18.81 7.33
N ALA A 16 25.27 18.35 6.44
CA ALA A 16 26.12 19.20 5.60
C ALA A 16 25.34 20.15 4.66
N ASP A 17 24.05 19.89 4.42
CA ASP A 17 23.16 20.66 3.56
C ASP A 17 22.20 21.58 4.34
N VAL A 18 22.32 21.63 5.66
CA VAL A 18 21.63 22.63 6.51
C VAL A 18 22.67 23.67 6.91
N PRO A 19 22.60 24.93 6.42
CA PRO A 19 23.70 25.89 6.60
C PRO A 19 24.04 26.23 8.05
N THR A 20 23.02 26.52 8.86
CA THR A 20 23.16 26.89 10.27
C THR A 20 21.87 26.60 11.03
N ALA A 21 21.97 26.31 12.33
CA ALA A 21 20.87 26.25 13.28
C ALA A 21 20.50 27.63 13.84
N ASN A 22 21.42 28.61 13.74
CA ASN A 22 21.26 29.96 14.30
C ASN A 22 20.45 30.88 13.38
N GLN A 23 19.30 30.41 12.93
CA GLN A 23 18.39 31.13 12.04
C GLN A 23 16.97 31.09 12.57
N ASP A 24 16.06 31.81 11.91
CA ASP A 24 14.64 31.74 12.22
C ASP A 24 14.13 30.29 12.16
N ILE A 25 13.24 29.93 13.08
CA ILE A 25 12.80 28.55 13.27
C ILE A 25 12.04 28.01 12.05
N GLU A 26 11.29 28.86 11.35
CA GLU A 26 10.57 28.44 10.13
C GLU A 26 11.54 28.18 8.99
N LEU A 27 12.60 28.98 8.89
CA LEU A 27 13.67 28.76 7.91
C LEU A 27 14.42 27.47 8.21
N LEU A 28 14.79 27.23 9.48
CA LEU A 28 15.43 25.98 9.89
C LEU A 28 14.56 24.76 9.60
N ASN A 29 13.27 24.83 9.93
CA ASN A 29 12.31 23.75 9.66
C ASN A 29 12.17 23.50 8.15
N SER A 30 12.20 24.55 7.33
CA SER A 30 12.18 24.45 5.86
C SER A 30 13.42 23.73 5.32
N GLU A 31 14.61 24.07 5.81
CA GLU A 31 15.87 23.44 5.39
C GLU A 31 15.99 21.99 5.88
N LEU A 32 15.53 21.69 7.10
CA LEU A 32 15.44 20.32 7.61
C LEU A 32 14.52 19.45 6.75
N ARG A 33 13.36 19.97 6.31
CA ARG A 33 12.44 19.25 5.41
C ARG A 33 13.07 18.93 4.05
N LYS A 34 13.99 19.76 3.57
CA LYS A 34 14.69 19.58 2.29
C LYS A 34 15.97 18.76 2.41
N SER A 35 16.49 18.57 3.63
CA SER A 35 17.76 17.89 3.82
C SER A 35 17.74 16.48 3.23
N ARG A 36 18.78 16.19 2.44
CA ARG A 36 19.07 14.89 1.85
C ARG A 36 19.22 13.80 2.91
N TRP A 37 19.49 14.15 4.16
CA TRP A 37 19.61 13.17 5.23
C TRP A 37 18.30 12.39 5.42
N PHE A 38 17.14 13.01 5.27
CA PHE A 38 15.84 12.32 5.39
C PHE A 38 15.45 11.49 4.16
N THR A 39 16.14 11.68 3.04
CA THR A 39 15.86 10.96 1.78
C THR A 39 16.82 9.81 1.53
N ARG A 40 17.92 9.68 2.28
CA ARG A 40 18.87 8.55 2.11
C ARG A 40 18.34 7.28 2.80
N GLY A 41 18.55 6.11 2.20
CA GLY A 41 18.10 4.83 2.78
C GLY A 41 18.75 4.50 4.12
N TRP A 42 20.09 4.52 4.17
CA TRP A 42 20.88 4.13 5.35
C TRP A 42 20.62 4.99 6.61
N THR A 43 20.28 6.26 6.43
CA THR A 43 19.99 7.17 7.53
C THR A 43 18.68 6.83 8.25
N LEU A 44 17.86 5.91 7.72
CA LEU A 44 16.70 5.40 8.45
C LEU A 44 17.14 4.63 9.70
N GLN A 45 18.13 3.75 9.59
CA GLN A 45 18.69 3.06 10.75
C GLN A 45 19.39 4.04 11.69
N GLU A 46 20.09 5.03 11.15
CA GLU A 46 20.72 6.08 11.95
C GLU A 46 19.69 6.89 12.75
N LEU A 47 18.47 7.07 12.23
CA LEU A 47 17.41 7.81 12.89
C LEU A 47 16.72 7.02 14.00
N ILE A 48 16.24 5.81 13.69
CA ILE A 48 15.26 5.12 14.54
C ILE A 48 15.88 4.21 15.58
N VAL A 49 17.15 3.83 15.39
CA VAL A 49 17.80 2.79 16.19
C VAL A 49 18.50 3.35 17.43
N PRO A 50 19.23 4.48 17.38
CA PRO A 50 19.82 5.07 18.58
C PRO A 50 18.75 5.56 19.55
N GLN A 51 19.00 5.42 20.85
CA GLN A 51 18.15 6.05 21.87
C GLN A 51 18.30 7.57 21.83
N HIS A 52 19.55 8.07 21.84
CA HIS A 52 19.86 9.50 21.76
C HIS A 52 20.59 9.85 20.46
N LEU A 53 20.05 10.82 19.72
CA LEU A 53 20.61 11.30 18.45
C LEU A 53 20.57 12.82 18.40
N VAL A 54 21.74 13.45 18.33
CA VAL A 54 21.88 14.92 18.28
C VAL A 54 22.26 15.36 16.88
N PHE A 55 21.57 16.39 16.38
CA PHE A 55 21.72 16.92 15.04
C PHE A 55 22.56 18.19 15.05
N TYR A 56 23.48 18.27 14.09
CA TYR A 56 24.35 19.42 13.87
C TYR A 56 24.22 19.92 12.44
N ALA A 57 24.20 21.25 12.28
CA ALA A 57 24.22 21.91 10.98
C ALA A 57 25.64 21.94 10.39
N ALA A 58 25.77 22.44 9.15
CA ALA A 58 27.02 22.48 8.41
C ALA A 58 28.13 23.29 9.12
N ASP A 59 27.76 24.34 9.85
CA ASP A 59 28.63 25.18 10.68
C ASP A 59 28.89 24.62 12.09
N TRP A 60 28.47 23.37 12.36
CA TRP A 60 28.52 22.71 13.68
C TRP A 60 27.67 23.36 14.77
N SER A 61 26.74 24.25 14.42
CA SER A 61 25.72 24.69 15.38
C SER A 61 24.76 23.54 15.69
N SER A 62 24.36 23.43 16.96
CA SER A 62 23.45 22.38 17.43
C SER A 62 22.02 22.68 16.99
N ILE A 63 21.41 21.74 16.27
CA ILE A 63 20.01 21.82 15.81
C ILE A 63 19.07 21.36 16.93
N GLY A 64 19.44 20.29 17.64
CA GLY A 64 18.62 19.67 18.68
C GLY A 64 18.68 18.15 18.64
N SER A 65 17.82 17.49 19.41
CA SER A 65 17.76 16.02 19.48
C SER A 65 16.42 15.47 19.00
N LYS A 66 16.42 14.23 18.50
CA LYS A 66 15.21 13.59 17.93
C LYS A 66 14.11 13.32 18.95
N ASP A 67 14.45 13.25 20.23
CA ASP A 67 13.60 12.89 21.38
C ASP A 67 13.10 14.12 22.17
N ASP A 68 13.34 15.33 21.65
CA ASP A 68 12.91 16.59 22.27
C ASP A 68 12.16 17.50 21.27
N THR A 69 12.62 18.73 21.04
CA THR A 69 11.91 19.76 20.24
C THR A 69 11.74 19.42 18.76
N LEU A 70 12.48 18.43 18.23
CA LEU A 70 12.42 18.04 16.81
C LEU A 70 11.42 16.93 16.51
N VAL A 71 10.81 16.30 17.53
CA VAL A 71 9.93 15.13 17.37
C VAL A 71 8.82 15.40 16.36
N ASP A 72 8.04 16.47 16.54
CA ASP A 72 6.89 16.78 15.67
C ASP A 72 7.30 17.07 14.23
N LEU A 73 8.41 17.79 14.04
CA LEU A 73 8.96 18.06 12.72
C LEU A 73 9.38 16.74 12.04
N PHE A 74 10.07 15.85 12.75
CA PHE A 74 10.55 14.60 12.20
C PHE A 74 9.43 13.61 11.92
N ILE A 75 8.36 13.58 12.73
CA ILE A 75 7.12 12.87 12.41
C ILE A 75 6.54 13.40 11.10
N SER A 76 6.51 14.72 10.91
CA SER A 76 5.95 15.33 9.70
C SER A 76 6.73 14.96 8.44
N ILE A 77 8.07 14.85 8.53
CA ILE A 77 8.98 14.52 7.43
C ILE A 77 8.95 13.02 7.12
N THR A 78 9.15 12.20 8.15
CA THR A 78 9.44 10.77 8.00
C THR A 78 8.19 9.89 8.04
N LYS A 79 7.08 10.40 8.60
CA LYS A 79 5.86 9.66 8.88
C LYS A 79 6.07 8.45 9.82
N ILE A 80 7.12 8.51 10.64
CA ILE A 80 7.37 7.55 11.72
C ILE A 80 6.66 8.07 12.97
N ASP A 81 5.90 7.22 13.66
CA ASP A 81 5.16 7.65 14.85
C ASP A 81 6.11 7.99 16.00
N SER A 82 5.73 8.98 16.83
CA SER A 82 6.51 9.45 17.98
C SER A 82 7.14 8.32 18.81
N PRO A 83 6.41 7.27 19.24
CA PRO A 83 6.98 6.25 20.13
C PRO A 83 8.14 5.45 19.50
N TYR A 84 8.20 5.34 18.17
CA TYR A 84 9.32 4.68 17.49
C TYR A 84 10.49 5.62 17.24
N LEU A 85 10.23 6.94 17.14
CA LEU A 85 11.29 7.94 17.03
C LEU A 85 11.97 8.22 18.37
N THR A 86 11.20 8.30 19.46
CA THR A 86 11.73 8.53 20.81
C THR A 86 12.39 7.29 21.40
N GLY A 87 12.03 6.10 20.92
CA GLY A 87 12.52 4.83 21.44
C GLY A 87 11.64 4.22 22.54
N ASP A 88 10.47 4.82 22.81
CA ASP A 88 9.49 4.30 23.78
C ASP A 88 8.90 2.95 23.36
N LYS A 89 8.87 2.67 22.04
CA LYS A 89 8.48 1.39 21.47
C LYS A 89 9.58 0.79 20.63
N ASP A 90 9.80 -0.50 20.83
CA ASP A 90 10.63 -1.30 19.96
C ASP A 90 10.08 -1.29 18.52
N ILE A 91 10.94 -0.98 17.55
CA ILE A 91 10.60 -0.92 16.13
C ILE A 91 10.04 -2.25 15.60
N HIS A 92 10.39 -3.39 16.19
CA HIS A 92 9.91 -4.70 15.81
C HIS A 92 8.46 -4.96 16.25
N GLN A 93 7.89 -4.11 17.12
CA GLN A 93 6.46 -4.10 17.41
C GLN A 93 5.65 -3.44 16.28
N ALA A 94 6.28 -2.68 15.39
CA ALA A 94 5.63 -2.15 14.20
C ALA A 94 5.40 -3.27 13.18
N SER A 95 4.24 -3.22 12.53
CA SER A 95 3.89 -4.12 11.43
C SER A 95 4.91 -4.04 10.28
N ILE A 96 4.96 -5.07 9.44
CA ILE A 96 5.84 -5.06 8.26
C ILE A 96 5.51 -3.88 7.35
N ALA A 97 4.22 -3.64 7.08
CA ALA A 97 3.78 -2.49 6.27
C ALA A 97 4.30 -1.15 6.83
N LYS A 98 4.23 -0.98 8.16
CA LYS A 98 4.70 0.23 8.82
C LYS A 98 6.20 0.42 8.66
N ARG A 99 6.99 -0.62 8.95
CA ARG A 99 8.45 -0.58 8.77
C ARG A 99 8.85 -0.33 7.32
N MET A 100 8.18 -0.96 6.34
CA MET A 100 8.39 -0.70 4.92
C MET A 100 8.04 0.75 4.54
N SER A 101 6.97 1.30 5.11
CA SER A 101 6.52 2.67 4.80
C SER A 101 7.54 3.74 5.19
N TRP A 102 8.38 3.49 6.21
CA TRP A 102 9.46 4.40 6.63
C TRP A 102 10.57 4.57 5.58
N LEU A 103 10.69 3.61 4.66
CA LEU A 103 11.63 3.62 3.55
C LEU A 103 11.01 4.09 2.24
N ALA A 104 9.68 4.19 2.14
CA ALA A 104 8.97 4.40 0.88
C ALA A 104 9.37 5.68 0.12
N LYS A 105 9.85 6.72 0.82
CA LYS A 105 10.31 7.99 0.24
C LYS A 105 11.84 8.14 0.21
N ARG A 106 12.58 7.09 0.55
CA ARG A 106 14.04 7.10 0.62
C ARG A 106 14.65 6.50 -0.64
N THR A 107 15.88 6.90 -0.94
CA THR A 107 16.67 6.49 -2.11
C THR A 107 18.08 6.07 -1.69
N THR A 108 18.70 5.22 -2.51
CA THR A 108 20.07 4.74 -2.31
C THR A 108 20.85 4.87 -3.61
N THR A 109 22.17 5.03 -3.51
CA THR A 109 23.04 5.14 -4.70
C THR A 109 23.08 3.82 -5.47
N ARG A 110 23.23 2.69 -4.76
CA ARG A 110 23.06 1.37 -5.34
C ARG A 110 21.62 0.93 -5.12
N ILE A 111 20.99 0.40 -6.16
CA ILE A 111 19.59 -0.04 -6.08
C ILE A 111 19.46 -1.12 -5.00
N GLU A 112 20.42 -2.03 -4.90
CA GLU A 112 20.36 -3.15 -3.97
C GLU A 112 20.39 -2.71 -2.49
N ASP A 113 21.06 -1.59 -2.21
CA ASP A 113 21.16 -1.04 -0.85
C ASP A 113 19.80 -0.65 -0.29
N MET A 114 18.77 -0.46 -1.13
CA MET A 114 17.41 -0.26 -0.66
C MET A 114 16.90 -1.45 0.16
N ALA A 115 17.29 -2.68 -0.20
CA ALA A 115 17.01 -3.86 0.60
C ALA A 115 17.98 -3.97 1.79
N TYR A 116 19.28 -3.75 1.55
CA TYR A 116 20.30 -3.98 2.57
C TYR A 116 20.22 -3.01 3.75
N CYS A 117 19.80 -1.77 3.51
CA CYS A 117 19.54 -0.78 4.55
C CYS A 117 18.29 -1.10 5.41
N MET A 118 17.56 -2.18 5.13
CA MET A 118 16.44 -2.66 5.95
C MET A 118 16.73 -3.92 6.74
N LEU A 119 17.88 -4.58 6.52
CA LEU A 119 18.19 -5.86 7.15
C LEU A 119 18.08 -5.81 8.68
N GLY A 120 18.69 -4.80 9.30
CA GLY A 120 18.59 -4.63 10.76
C GLY A 120 17.18 -4.29 11.24
N ILE A 121 16.42 -3.51 10.47
CA ILE A 121 15.05 -3.10 10.82
C ILE A 121 14.09 -4.30 10.81
N PHE A 122 14.35 -5.28 9.93
CA PHE A 122 13.59 -6.53 9.87
C PHE A 122 14.21 -7.70 10.63
N ASP A 123 15.39 -7.51 11.24
CA ASP A 123 16.19 -8.58 11.84
C ASP A 123 16.43 -9.76 10.87
N ILE A 124 16.83 -9.42 9.65
CA ILE A 124 17.11 -10.38 8.57
C ILE A 124 18.61 -10.48 8.33
N ASN A 125 19.08 -11.71 8.16
CA ASN A 125 20.42 -12.00 7.69
C ASN A 125 20.36 -12.67 6.32
N MET A 126 20.89 -12.00 5.29
CA MET A 126 21.00 -12.54 3.93
C MET A 126 22.26 -12.01 3.23
N PRO A 127 22.85 -12.76 2.29
CA PRO A 127 24.03 -12.32 1.55
C PRO A 127 23.77 -11.05 0.72
N LEU A 128 24.71 -10.10 0.79
CA LEU A 128 24.74 -8.92 -0.08
C LEU A 128 25.31 -9.32 -1.45
N LEU A 129 24.46 -9.34 -2.46
CA LEU A 129 24.80 -9.59 -3.85
C LEU A 129 24.63 -8.31 -4.65
N TYR A 130 25.73 -7.63 -4.99
CA TYR A 130 25.68 -6.44 -5.85
C TYR A 130 25.59 -6.86 -7.32
N GLY A 131 24.70 -6.21 -8.07
CA GLY A 131 24.38 -6.55 -9.47
C GLY A 131 23.04 -7.27 -9.66
N GLU A 132 22.33 -7.61 -8.58
CA GLU A 132 21.00 -8.23 -8.67
C GLU A 132 19.84 -7.22 -8.84
N GLY A 133 20.12 -5.91 -8.71
CA GLY A 133 19.15 -4.84 -8.87
C GLY A 133 17.95 -4.95 -7.93
N LYS A 134 16.73 -4.73 -8.45
CA LYS A 134 15.49 -4.79 -7.66
C LYS A 134 15.21 -6.19 -7.06
N ARG A 135 15.91 -7.25 -7.50
CA ARG A 135 15.76 -8.59 -6.93
C ARG A 135 16.23 -8.67 -5.47
N SER A 136 17.10 -7.78 -5.01
CA SER A 136 17.48 -7.73 -3.60
C SER A 136 16.27 -7.45 -2.69
N PHE A 137 15.33 -6.60 -3.14
CA PHE A 137 14.11 -6.28 -2.41
C PHE A 137 13.11 -7.44 -2.41
N PHE A 138 13.09 -8.24 -3.47
CA PHE A 138 12.36 -9.51 -3.49
C PHE A 138 12.90 -10.48 -2.45
N ARG A 139 14.21 -10.69 -2.45
CA ARG A 139 14.86 -11.58 -1.48
C ARG A 139 14.61 -11.12 -0.04
N LEU A 140 14.65 -9.81 0.22
CA LEU A 140 14.28 -9.27 1.55
C LEU A 140 12.87 -9.71 1.96
N GLN A 141 11.87 -9.53 1.08
CA GLN A 141 10.51 -9.97 1.37
C GLN A 141 10.42 -11.49 1.53
N GLU A 142 11.12 -12.28 0.72
CA GLU A 142 11.18 -13.75 0.86
C GLU A 142 11.75 -14.17 2.22
N GLU A 143 12.81 -13.51 2.71
CA GLU A 143 13.37 -13.79 4.04
C GLU A 143 12.44 -13.33 5.17
N ILE A 144 11.73 -12.20 5.02
CA ILE A 144 10.71 -11.76 5.98
C ILE A 144 9.56 -12.79 6.08
N ILE A 145 9.12 -13.35 4.96
CA ILE A 145 8.06 -14.38 4.92
C ILE A 145 8.50 -15.65 5.65
N LYS A 146 9.79 -16.01 5.59
CA LYS A 146 10.32 -17.19 6.28
C LYS A 146 10.34 -17.02 7.80
N SER A 147 10.46 -15.79 8.30
CA SER A 147 10.58 -15.49 9.73
C SER A 147 9.31 -14.93 10.39
N CYS A 148 8.33 -14.47 9.61
CA CYS A 148 7.16 -13.77 10.13
C CYS A 148 5.87 -14.09 9.34
N ASN A 149 4.75 -14.21 10.08
CA ASN A 149 3.42 -14.43 9.52
C ASN A 149 2.53 -13.16 9.51
N ASP A 150 3.14 -11.98 9.49
CA ASP A 150 2.41 -10.70 9.45
C ASP A 150 1.93 -10.41 8.00
N HIS A 151 0.61 -10.50 7.78
CA HIS A 151 -0.01 -10.28 6.47
C HIS A 151 0.13 -8.84 5.97
N THR A 152 0.54 -7.89 6.81
CA THR A 152 0.75 -6.50 6.38
C THR A 152 1.85 -6.37 5.33
N ILE A 153 2.71 -7.38 5.14
CA ILE A 153 3.63 -7.44 3.99
C ILE A 153 2.90 -7.33 2.63
N PHE A 154 1.62 -7.72 2.55
CA PHE A 154 0.81 -7.60 1.34
C PHE A 154 0.05 -6.27 1.25
N CYS A 155 0.09 -5.43 2.30
CA CYS A 155 -0.66 -4.17 2.40
C CYS A 155 0.06 -2.98 1.74
N TRP A 156 0.56 -3.17 0.52
CA TRP A 156 1.12 -2.10 -0.32
C TRP A 156 0.13 -1.67 -1.39
N GLY A 157 0.40 -0.55 -2.09
CA GLY A 157 -0.45 -0.02 -3.16
C GLY A 157 0.23 0.04 -4.53
N TRP A 158 -0.59 -0.09 -5.57
CA TRP A 158 -0.22 0.11 -6.96
C TRP A 158 0.12 1.59 -7.21
N ASN A 159 1.27 1.83 -7.82
CA ASN A 159 1.76 3.15 -8.24
C ASN A 159 2.54 3.01 -9.56
N GLU A 160 3.14 4.10 -10.04
CA GLU A 160 3.85 4.15 -11.32
C GLU A 160 5.13 3.27 -11.35
N ASP A 161 5.63 2.79 -10.21
CA ASP A 161 6.80 1.91 -10.12
C ASP A 161 6.48 0.42 -10.35
N VAL A 162 5.19 0.06 -10.41
CA VAL A 162 4.75 -1.33 -10.60
C VAL A 162 4.71 -1.67 -12.09
N PRO A 163 5.40 -2.73 -12.54
CA PRO A 163 5.29 -3.21 -13.92
C PRO A 163 3.85 -3.60 -14.32
N ASP A 164 3.49 -3.41 -15.58
CA ASP A 164 2.14 -3.73 -16.09
C ASP A 164 1.81 -5.23 -15.99
N ASP A 165 2.83 -6.10 -16.05
CA ASP A 165 2.71 -7.56 -15.96
C ASP A 165 2.88 -8.08 -14.52
N TRP A 166 2.82 -7.18 -13.53
CA TRP A 166 3.00 -7.55 -12.13
C TRP A 166 1.87 -8.46 -11.63
N ALA A 167 2.25 -9.61 -11.09
CA ALA A 167 1.30 -10.66 -10.69
C ALA A 167 1.45 -11.10 -9.23
N SER A 168 2.62 -10.83 -8.66
CA SER A 168 2.95 -11.23 -7.29
C SER A 168 2.14 -10.45 -6.26
N LEU A 169 1.85 -11.09 -5.13
CA LEU A 169 1.36 -10.41 -3.94
C LEU A 169 2.46 -9.59 -3.25
N LEU A 170 3.74 -9.85 -3.54
CA LEU A 170 4.88 -9.08 -3.02
C LEU A 170 5.06 -7.80 -3.81
N ALA A 171 5.53 -6.76 -3.11
CA ALA A 171 5.72 -5.44 -3.69
C ALA A 171 6.96 -5.42 -4.60
N PRO A 172 6.93 -4.72 -5.75
CA PRO A 172 8.10 -4.53 -6.59
C PRO A 172 9.15 -3.61 -5.94
N TRP A 173 8.72 -2.67 -5.09
CA TRP A 173 9.61 -1.69 -4.47
C TRP A 173 9.07 -1.14 -3.14
N PRO A 174 9.90 -0.55 -2.25
CA PRO A 174 9.42 0.08 -1.02
C PRO A 174 8.47 1.26 -1.24
N SER A 175 8.58 1.97 -2.37
CA SER A 175 7.68 3.10 -2.70
C SER A 175 6.21 2.70 -2.74
N ASN A 176 5.92 1.42 -3.01
CA ASN A 176 4.57 0.85 -2.96
C ASN A 176 3.96 0.84 -1.56
N PHE A 177 4.79 0.89 -0.51
CA PHE A 177 4.34 1.02 0.87
C PHE A 177 4.09 2.48 1.30
N ALA A 178 4.14 3.43 0.37
CA ALA A 178 3.73 4.80 0.65
C ALA A 178 2.25 4.83 1.10
N GLY A 179 2.02 5.26 2.34
CA GLY A 179 0.68 5.26 2.97
C GLY A 179 0.29 3.94 3.64
N ALA A 180 1.16 2.92 3.61
CA ALA A 180 0.92 1.64 4.28
C ALA A 180 1.19 1.69 5.80
N GLY A 181 1.70 2.81 6.31
CA GLY A 181 1.98 3.02 7.74
C GLY A 181 0.74 2.94 8.65
N GLY A 182 -0.46 2.97 8.08
CA GLY A 182 -1.69 2.73 8.82
C GLY A 182 -1.94 1.26 9.16
N PHE A 183 -1.41 0.29 8.42
CA PHE A 183 -1.82 -1.10 8.61
C PHE A 183 -1.21 -1.71 9.86
N LYS A 184 -2.03 -2.37 10.67
CA LYS A 184 -1.65 -3.10 11.88
C LYS A 184 -1.89 -4.59 11.65
N ARG A 185 -1.08 -5.40 12.33
CA ARG A 185 -1.28 -6.84 12.38
C ARG A 185 -2.50 -7.14 13.24
N GLU A 186 -3.44 -7.92 12.72
CA GLU A 186 -4.56 -8.41 13.51
C GLU A 186 -4.14 -9.67 14.28
N ARG A 187 -4.44 -9.72 15.59
CA ARG A 187 -4.10 -10.90 16.40
C ARG A 187 -5.27 -11.87 16.33
N SER A 188 -5.08 -12.96 15.59
CA SER A 188 -6.03 -14.08 15.55
C SER A 188 -5.47 -15.27 16.34
N GLU A 189 -6.35 -16.05 16.97
CA GLU A 189 -6.01 -17.36 17.56
C GLU A 189 -5.53 -18.34 16.48
N ASN A 190 -6.00 -18.18 15.23
CA ASN A 190 -5.60 -19.00 14.10
C ASN A 190 -4.40 -18.38 13.38
N VAL A 191 -3.24 -19.01 13.55
CA VAL A 191 -2.00 -18.65 12.85
C VAL A 191 -2.16 -18.97 11.36
N SER A 192 -2.29 -17.94 10.52
CA SER A 192 -2.18 -18.12 9.06
C SER A 192 -0.71 -18.29 8.68
N VAL A 193 -0.36 -19.48 8.20
CA VAL A 193 0.99 -19.80 7.73
C VAL A 193 1.03 -19.64 6.21
N PHE A 194 2.09 -19.01 5.71
CA PHE A 194 2.36 -18.88 4.29
C PHE A 194 3.84 -19.08 4.00
N SER A 195 4.13 -19.54 2.78
CA SER A 195 5.50 -19.84 2.37
C SER A 195 5.70 -19.59 0.88
N MET A 196 6.95 -19.34 0.51
CA MET A 196 7.35 -19.25 -0.88
C MET A 196 7.63 -20.64 -1.45
N THR A 197 7.05 -20.92 -2.61
CA THR A 197 7.29 -22.12 -3.41
C THR A 197 7.94 -21.74 -4.74
N ASN A 198 8.37 -22.74 -5.51
CA ASN A 198 8.89 -22.52 -6.87
C ASN A 198 7.84 -21.92 -7.84
N ALA A 199 6.54 -22.10 -7.56
CA ALA A 199 5.46 -21.51 -8.35
C ALA A 199 5.06 -20.10 -7.86
N GLY A 200 5.30 -19.80 -6.59
CA GLY A 200 4.96 -18.52 -5.97
C GLY A 200 4.53 -18.66 -4.51
N LEU A 201 3.80 -17.68 -4.01
CA LEU A 201 3.36 -17.66 -2.62
C LEU A 201 2.19 -18.63 -2.41
N SER A 202 2.36 -19.59 -1.50
CA SER A 202 1.27 -20.45 -1.04
C SER A 202 0.74 -19.92 0.29
N ILE A 203 -0.56 -19.62 0.34
CA ILE A 203 -1.25 -19.08 1.51
C ILE A 203 -2.70 -19.54 1.52
N ARG A 204 -3.28 -19.72 2.71
CA ARG A 204 -4.71 -19.98 2.88
C ARG A 204 -5.38 -18.74 3.46
N LEU A 205 -6.41 -18.23 2.80
CA LEU A 205 -7.13 -17.02 3.22
C LEU A 205 -8.64 -17.18 3.04
N PRO A 206 -9.44 -16.50 3.87
CA PRO A 206 -10.84 -16.28 3.57
C PRO A 206 -10.98 -15.51 2.25
N ALA A 207 -11.79 -16.04 1.34
CA ALA A 207 -12.07 -15.43 0.05
C ALA A 207 -13.59 -15.32 -0.19
N ILE A 208 -13.97 -14.33 -0.99
CA ILE A 208 -15.34 -14.15 -1.50
C ILE A 208 -15.30 -13.95 -3.02
N ASP A 209 -16.18 -14.66 -3.73
CA ASP A 209 -16.35 -14.53 -5.18
C ASP A 209 -16.90 -13.14 -5.55
N THR A 210 -16.41 -12.57 -6.66
CA THR A 210 -17.02 -11.36 -7.24
C THR A 210 -18.07 -11.72 -8.29
N ILE A 211 -19.26 -11.14 -8.18
CA ILE A 211 -20.42 -11.44 -9.06
C ILE A 211 -20.19 -10.99 -10.52
N ALA A 212 -19.32 -10.00 -10.74
CA ALA A 212 -19.16 -9.28 -12.01
C ALA A 212 -18.45 -10.07 -13.15
N ASP A 213 -17.85 -11.23 -12.89
CA ASP A 213 -16.95 -11.86 -13.87
C ASP A 213 -17.62 -12.78 -14.90
N LYS A 214 -18.94 -12.91 -14.88
CA LYS A 214 -19.67 -13.68 -15.91
C LYS A 214 -19.45 -13.16 -17.34
N LEU A 215 -18.93 -11.95 -17.50
CA LEU A 215 -18.66 -11.32 -18.79
C LEU A 215 -17.23 -11.53 -19.32
N ILE A 216 -16.25 -11.94 -18.50
CA ILE A 216 -14.82 -11.88 -18.87
C ILE A 216 -14.10 -13.25 -18.80
N SER A 217 -14.79 -14.35 -18.54
CA SER A 217 -14.23 -15.73 -18.45
C SER A 217 -13.14 -15.96 -17.38
N SER A 218 -12.65 -14.91 -16.72
CA SER A 218 -11.66 -14.94 -15.65
C SER A 218 -12.32 -14.72 -14.29
N HIS A 219 -12.17 -15.65 -13.35
CA HIS A 219 -12.77 -15.52 -12.02
C HIS A 219 -11.95 -14.55 -11.15
N SER A 220 -12.61 -13.66 -10.42
CA SER A 220 -12.01 -12.77 -9.42
C SER A 220 -12.53 -13.08 -8.02
N TRP A 221 -11.68 -12.83 -7.03
CA TRP A 221 -11.96 -12.97 -5.61
C TRP A 221 -11.45 -11.76 -4.84
N PHE A 222 -12.14 -11.43 -3.76
CA PHE A 222 -11.55 -10.65 -2.68
C PHE A 222 -11.03 -11.60 -1.60
N ILE A 223 -9.74 -11.51 -1.29
CA ILE A 223 -9.09 -12.23 -0.21
C ILE A 223 -8.97 -11.32 1.01
N VAL A 224 -9.16 -11.87 2.20
CA VAL A 224 -9.08 -11.13 3.46
C VAL A 224 -7.76 -11.44 4.15
N LEU A 225 -7.06 -10.40 4.56
CA LEU A 225 -5.80 -10.47 5.29
C LEU A 225 -6.05 -10.38 6.80
N GLN A 226 -5.19 -11.02 7.60
CA GLN A 226 -5.11 -10.83 9.04
C GLN A 226 -4.41 -9.51 9.37
N ALA A 227 -5.00 -8.41 8.90
CA ALA A 227 -4.51 -7.05 9.07
C ALA A 227 -5.71 -6.11 9.22
N SER A 228 -5.51 -5.03 9.99
CA SER A 228 -6.49 -3.99 10.25
C SER A 228 -5.96 -2.60 9.90
N PRO A 229 -6.82 -1.65 9.47
CA PRO A 229 -6.41 -0.26 9.26
C PRO A 229 -6.14 0.46 10.60
N ALA A 230 -5.28 1.49 10.60
CA ALA A 230 -4.94 2.23 11.83
C ALA A 230 -6.13 2.96 12.43
N SER A 231 -6.96 3.54 11.56
CA SER A 231 -8.24 4.17 11.88
C SER A 231 -9.35 3.15 11.60
N SER A 232 -9.69 2.36 12.62
CA SER A 232 -10.81 1.44 12.57
C SER A 232 -12.11 2.25 12.53
N ILE A 233 -12.77 2.28 11.37
CA ILE A 233 -14.19 2.62 11.32
C ILE A 233 -14.91 1.44 11.98
N PRO A 234 -15.80 1.67 12.97
CA PRO A 234 -16.55 0.58 13.60
C PRO A 234 -17.21 -0.32 12.54
N GLY A 235 -16.94 -1.62 12.59
CA GLY A 235 -17.42 -2.60 11.63
C GLY A 235 -16.56 -2.78 10.36
N LEU A 236 -15.48 -2.04 10.15
CA LEU A 236 -14.50 -2.23 9.05
C LEU A 236 -13.12 -2.58 9.61
N GLU A 237 -13.01 -3.81 10.10
CA GLU A 237 -11.88 -4.24 10.92
C GLU A 237 -10.81 -5.02 10.15
N ALA A 238 -11.18 -5.63 9.03
CA ALA A 238 -10.25 -6.42 8.22
C ALA A 238 -9.82 -5.68 6.96
N VAL A 239 -8.76 -6.17 6.32
CA VAL A 239 -8.22 -5.64 5.05
C VAL A 239 -8.40 -6.68 3.96
N CYS A 240 -8.84 -6.28 2.77
CA CYS A 240 -8.95 -7.14 1.60
C CYS A 240 -8.14 -6.67 0.39
N LEU A 241 -7.77 -7.65 -0.45
CA LEU A 241 -7.13 -7.47 -1.74
C LEU A 241 -7.94 -8.19 -2.81
N ARG A 242 -7.94 -7.65 -4.03
CA ARG A 242 -8.52 -8.33 -5.18
C ARG A 242 -7.47 -9.21 -5.86
N VAL A 243 -7.85 -10.44 -6.18
CA VAL A 243 -7.04 -11.39 -6.93
C VAL A 243 -7.86 -11.97 -8.09
N VAL A 244 -7.18 -12.29 -9.18
CA VAL A 244 -7.79 -12.84 -10.40
C VAL A 244 -7.12 -14.14 -10.80
N GLY A 245 -7.87 -15.08 -11.35
CA GLY A 245 -7.29 -16.32 -11.83
C GLY A 245 -8.29 -17.42 -12.11
N ARG A 246 -7.88 -18.66 -11.82
CA ARG A 246 -8.66 -19.86 -12.05
C ARG A 246 -8.59 -20.82 -10.87
N ARG A 247 -9.65 -21.60 -10.68
CA ARG A 247 -9.66 -22.72 -9.76
C ARG A 247 -9.19 -23.97 -10.49
N ILE A 248 -8.24 -24.69 -9.91
CA ILE A 248 -7.83 -26.02 -10.36
C ILE A 248 -7.95 -26.96 -9.16
N GLY A 249 -8.94 -27.86 -9.19
CA GLY A 249 -9.29 -28.68 -8.04
C GLY A 249 -9.66 -27.83 -6.83
N ASN A 250 -8.97 -28.03 -5.71
CA ASN A 250 -9.21 -27.33 -4.44
C ASN A 250 -8.31 -26.10 -4.23
N GLN A 251 -7.58 -25.66 -5.26
CA GLN A 251 -6.62 -24.57 -5.16
C GLN A 251 -6.93 -23.46 -6.16
N LEU A 252 -6.81 -22.21 -5.71
CA LEU A 252 -6.93 -21.02 -6.53
C LEU A 252 -5.55 -20.62 -7.04
N TYR A 253 -5.36 -20.63 -8.36
CA TYR A 253 -4.17 -20.15 -9.03
C TYR A 253 -4.45 -18.72 -9.46
N VAL A 254 -3.86 -17.76 -8.74
CA VAL A 254 -4.25 -16.36 -8.85
C VAL A 254 -3.06 -15.42 -9.00
N SER A 255 -3.37 -14.19 -9.38
CA SER A 255 -2.46 -13.06 -9.42
C SER A 255 -3.11 -11.86 -8.75
N ARG A 256 -2.30 -10.99 -8.14
CA ARG A 256 -2.79 -9.75 -7.54
C ARG A 256 -3.38 -8.85 -8.63
N PHE A 257 -4.56 -8.30 -8.41
CA PHE A 257 -5.18 -7.40 -9.38
C PHE A 257 -4.80 -5.93 -9.10
N PRO A 258 -4.58 -5.10 -10.14
CA PRO A 258 -4.27 -3.67 -10.01
C PRO A 258 -5.30 -2.83 -9.27
N TYR A 259 -6.53 -3.32 -9.17
CA TYR A 259 -7.66 -2.51 -8.72
C TYR A 259 -8.52 -3.20 -7.65
N PRO A 260 -8.90 -2.53 -6.54
CA PRO A 260 -8.46 -1.19 -6.14
C PRO A 260 -6.94 -1.11 -5.94
N PRO A 261 -6.33 0.05 -6.21
CA PRO A 261 -4.87 0.20 -6.18
C PRO A 261 -4.30 0.03 -4.78
N ARG A 262 -5.10 0.30 -3.73
CA ARG A 262 -4.70 0.10 -2.34
C ARG A 262 -5.58 -0.97 -1.68
N PRO A 263 -5.06 -1.67 -0.66
CA PRO A 263 -5.87 -2.57 0.16
C PRO A 263 -7.07 -1.81 0.73
N ARG A 264 -8.22 -2.47 0.81
CA ARG A 264 -9.48 -1.86 1.29
C ARG A 264 -9.90 -2.46 2.60
N SER A 265 -10.49 -1.63 3.46
CA SER A 265 -11.08 -2.11 4.71
C SER A 265 -12.42 -2.80 4.42
N ILE A 266 -12.70 -3.87 5.17
CA ILE A 266 -13.86 -4.73 4.97
C ILE A 266 -14.43 -5.21 6.31
N SER A 267 -15.75 -5.40 6.37
CA SER A 267 -16.45 -5.97 7.53
C SER A 267 -16.47 -7.48 7.52
N MET A 268 -16.26 -8.08 8.69
CA MET A 268 -16.27 -9.53 8.89
C MET A 268 -17.63 -10.09 9.35
N ASP A 269 -18.54 -9.24 9.86
CA ASP A 269 -19.70 -9.68 10.67
C ASP A 269 -20.85 -10.34 9.89
N SER A 270 -20.83 -10.34 8.55
CA SER A 270 -22.00 -10.74 7.75
C SER A 270 -21.69 -11.55 6.48
N ARG A 271 -20.48 -12.11 6.35
CA ARG A 271 -20.07 -12.79 5.12
C ARG A 271 -19.79 -14.27 5.30
N ASN A 272 -20.34 -15.07 4.39
CA ASN A 272 -19.92 -16.45 4.13
C ASN A 272 -18.55 -16.44 3.42
N PHE A 273 -17.50 -15.99 4.10
CA PHE A 273 -16.15 -16.17 3.58
C PHE A 273 -15.84 -17.66 3.56
N LYS A 274 -15.26 -18.11 2.45
CA LYS A 274 -14.77 -19.47 2.33
C LYS A 274 -13.26 -19.46 2.44
N GLU A 275 -12.72 -20.29 3.34
CA GLU A 275 -11.28 -20.53 3.38
C GLU A 275 -10.84 -21.21 2.08
N GLU A 276 -9.98 -20.53 1.34
CA GLU A 276 -9.45 -21.01 0.06
C GLU A 276 -7.94 -21.17 0.15
N SER A 277 -7.43 -22.22 -0.49
CA SER A 277 -5.99 -22.41 -0.63
C SER A 277 -5.53 -21.69 -1.90
N LEU A 278 -4.68 -20.69 -1.76
CA LEU A 278 -4.19 -19.86 -2.85
C LEU A 278 -2.75 -20.21 -3.19
N LEU A 279 -2.47 -20.23 -4.50
CA LEU A 279 -1.14 -20.15 -5.07
C LEU A 279 -1.07 -18.87 -5.89
N VAL A 280 -0.37 -17.88 -5.35
CA VAL A 280 -0.17 -16.60 -6.02
C VAL A 280 1.10 -16.67 -6.85
N MET A 281 0.94 -16.53 -8.15
CA MET A 281 2.01 -16.70 -9.12
C MET A 281 3.05 -15.58 -9.01
N ASN A 282 4.34 -15.95 -9.07
CA ASN A 282 5.44 -14.96 -9.10
C ASN A 282 5.52 -14.20 -10.44
N LYS A 283 5.13 -14.86 -11.53
CA LYS A 283 5.07 -14.31 -12.89
C LYS A 283 3.84 -14.89 -13.58
N LEU A 284 3.13 -14.06 -14.34
CA LEU A 284 2.19 -14.57 -15.35
C LEU A 284 3.04 -15.21 -16.45
N LEU A 285 2.83 -16.49 -16.73
CA LEU A 285 3.45 -17.10 -17.91
C LEU A 285 2.87 -16.40 -19.15
N PRO A 286 3.69 -15.99 -20.15
CA PRO A 286 3.21 -15.20 -21.29
C PRO A 286 2.10 -15.85 -22.12
N LYS A 287 1.96 -17.19 -22.03
CA LYS A 287 0.91 -17.99 -22.69
C LYS A 287 -0.22 -18.43 -21.75
N GLU A 288 -0.09 -18.17 -20.46
CA GLU A 288 -1.13 -18.39 -19.44
C GLU A 288 -1.50 -17.05 -18.81
N ILE A 289 -1.77 -16.06 -19.66
CA ILE A 289 -2.48 -14.89 -19.20
C ILE A 289 -3.80 -15.44 -18.64
N LEU A 290 -4.01 -15.32 -17.33
CA LEU A 290 -5.26 -15.71 -16.66
C LEU A 290 -6.48 -14.89 -17.15
N PHE A 291 -6.23 -13.98 -18.09
CA PHE A 291 -7.15 -13.36 -19.04
C PHE A 291 -6.82 -13.85 -20.45
N GLU A 292 -7.73 -14.52 -21.15
CA GLU A 292 -7.58 -14.84 -22.59
C GLU A 292 -7.55 -13.59 -23.52
N GLY A 293 -7.40 -12.37 -22.99
CA GLY A 293 -7.36 -11.12 -23.75
C GLY A 293 -6.33 -10.07 -23.28
N GLY A 294 -5.37 -10.44 -22.43
CA GLY A 294 -4.57 -9.46 -21.67
C GLY A 294 -5.41 -8.80 -20.57
N VAL A 295 -4.82 -7.95 -19.71
CA VAL A 295 -5.63 -6.95 -18.98
C VAL A 295 -6.34 -6.16 -20.07
N PRO A 296 -7.67 -6.23 -20.23
CA PRO A 296 -8.26 -5.65 -21.40
C PRO A 296 -8.04 -4.15 -21.28
N LYS A 297 -7.36 -3.58 -22.28
CA LYS A 297 -7.14 -2.13 -22.43
C LYS A 297 -8.47 -1.35 -22.34
N ASN A 298 -9.58 -2.07 -22.52
CA ASN A 298 -10.95 -1.60 -22.58
C ASN A 298 -11.86 -2.01 -21.39
N LEU A 299 -11.37 -2.68 -20.34
CA LEU A 299 -12.18 -2.80 -19.08
C LEU A 299 -12.43 -1.41 -18.45
N TYR A 300 -11.63 -0.44 -18.86
CA TYR A 300 -11.58 0.92 -18.35
C TYR A 300 -11.99 1.96 -19.41
N ASP A 301 -12.46 1.53 -20.59
CA ASP A 301 -12.81 2.42 -21.71
C ASP A 301 -14.32 2.49 -21.98
N THR A 302 -15.11 1.82 -21.14
CA THR A 302 -16.57 2.01 -21.11
C THR A 302 -16.88 3.09 -20.08
N ASN A 303 -17.80 3.99 -20.40
CA ASN A 303 -18.37 5.02 -19.52
C ASN A 303 -19.17 4.40 -18.35
N THR A 304 -18.60 3.40 -17.69
CA THR A 304 -19.27 2.50 -16.75
C THR A 304 -18.45 2.40 -15.48
N LEU A 305 -19.01 2.96 -14.39
CA LEU A 305 -18.48 2.83 -13.04
C LEU A 305 -19.25 1.70 -12.36
N SER A 306 -18.55 0.64 -11.93
CA SER A 306 -19.12 -0.48 -11.18
C SER A 306 -18.76 -0.37 -9.71
N PHE A 307 -19.77 -0.27 -8.85
CA PHE A 307 -19.63 -0.31 -7.40
C PHE A 307 -20.18 -1.63 -6.86
N VAL A 308 -19.36 -2.35 -6.11
CA VAL A 308 -19.83 -3.51 -5.35
C VAL A 308 -20.01 -3.11 -3.89
N PRO A 309 -21.23 -3.25 -3.34
CA PRO A 309 -21.43 -3.09 -1.91
C PRO A 309 -20.66 -4.17 -1.16
N ILE A 310 -19.91 -3.72 -0.17
CA ILE A 310 -19.20 -4.55 0.78
C ILE A 310 -20.16 -5.01 1.89
N PHE A 311 -21.37 -4.46 2.04
CA PHE A 311 -22.30 -4.81 3.11
C PHE A 311 -23.64 -5.28 2.58
N ASP A 312 -24.12 -6.39 3.12
CA ASP A 312 -25.55 -6.74 3.14
C ASP A 312 -26.09 -6.26 4.49
N SER A 313 -26.62 -5.03 4.53
CA SER A 313 -27.62 -4.73 5.56
C SER A 313 -28.97 -4.84 4.89
N THR A 314 -29.86 -5.58 5.54
CA THR A 314 -31.29 -5.71 5.20
C THR A 314 -32.05 -4.37 5.22
N SER A 315 -31.35 -3.24 5.42
CA SER A 315 -31.87 -1.87 5.46
C SER A 315 -31.41 -0.98 4.29
N LEU A 316 -31.14 -1.55 3.10
CA LEU A 316 -30.95 -0.78 1.86
C LEU A 316 -32.21 -0.01 1.40
N THR A 317 -33.27 0.01 2.21
CA THR A 317 -34.50 0.78 2.00
C THR A 317 -34.44 2.24 2.48
N ARG A 318 -33.29 2.75 2.93
CA ARG A 318 -33.10 4.22 2.93
C ARG A 318 -32.92 4.68 1.48
N LYS A 319 -34.07 4.91 0.85
CA LYS A 319 -34.27 5.61 -0.42
C LYS A 319 -33.17 6.65 -0.63
N TRP A 320 -32.39 6.44 -1.67
CA TRP A 320 -31.55 7.49 -2.23
C TRP A 320 -32.50 8.50 -2.89
N GLU A 321 -32.56 9.71 -2.36
CA GLU A 321 -33.12 10.86 -3.07
C GLU A 321 -31.96 11.57 -3.77
N PHE A 322 -31.98 11.56 -5.10
CA PHE A 322 -30.99 12.21 -5.95
C PHE A 322 -31.40 13.67 -6.17
N TRP A 323 -30.44 14.59 -6.09
CA TRP A 323 -30.61 15.95 -6.58
C TRP A 323 -30.05 16.00 -8.01
N GLU A 324 -30.90 16.38 -8.96
CA GLU A 324 -30.53 16.57 -10.37
C GLU A 324 -29.47 17.67 -10.49
N SER A 325 -28.29 17.33 -11.01
CA SER A 325 -27.59 18.17 -11.99
C SER A 325 -26.40 17.42 -12.60
N TYR A 326 -26.67 16.71 -13.69
CA TYR A 326 -25.71 16.55 -14.78
C TYR A 326 -26.50 16.21 -16.05
N ASP A 327 -26.27 16.92 -17.14
CA ASP A 327 -26.96 16.78 -18.44
C ASP A 327 -26.64 15.46 -19.20
N GLY A 328 -26.18 14.43 -18.48
CA GLY A 328 -25.94 13.09 -19.03
C GLY A 328 -27.10 12.16 -18.71
N ASN A 329 -27.59 11.43 -19.70
CA ASN A 329 -28.57 10.36 -19.48
C ASN A 329 -27.92 9.23 -18.68
N ILE A 330 -28.10 9.24 -17.36
CA ILE A 330 -27.67 8.17 -16.45
C ILE A 330 -28.72 7.06 -16.51
N THR A 331 -28.33 5.89 -17.00
CA THR A 331 -29.17 4.69 -16.87
C THR A 331 -28.65 3.84 -15.71
N THR A 332 -29.52 3.61 -14.73
CA THR A 332 -29.25 2.76 -13.57
C THR A 332 -29.80 1.36 -13.82
N SER A 333 -29.01 0.35 -13.47
CA SER A 333 -29.44 -1.05 -13.42
C SER A 333 -29.09 -1.58 -12.04
N SER A 334 -30.10 -1.80 -11.20
CA SER A 334 -29.93 -2.46 -9.91
C SER A 334 -30.36 -3.92 -10.05
N THR A 335 -29.39 -4.81 -10.15
CA THR A 335 -29.61 -6.26 -10.05
C THR A 335 -28.57 -6.81 -9.07
N LEU A 336 -29.01 -7.56 -8.05
CA LEU A 336 -28.13 -8.27 -7.11
C LEU A 336 -27.16 -7.37 -6.32
N GLY A 337 -27.59 -6.18 -5.93
CA GLY A 337 -26.82 -5.27 -5.06
C GLY A 337 -25.72 -4.48 -5.76
N GLU A 338 -25.38 -4.79 -7.01
CA GLU A 338 -24.44 -3.99 -7.80
C GLU A 338 -25.11 -2.70 -8.29
N ILE A 339 -24.44 -1.55 -8.08
CA ILE A 339 -24.86 -0.29 -8.69
C ILE A 339 -23.93 -0.03 -9.86
N THR A 340 -24.44 -0.29 -11.06
CA THR A 340 -23.74 0.00 -12.32
C THR A 340 -24.28 1.31 -12.89
N TRP A 341 -23.39 2.26 -13.12
CA TRP A 341 -23.73 3.53 -13.77
C TRP A 341 -23.31 3.47 -15.22
N ARG A 342 -24.22 3.70 -16.18
CA ARG A 342 -23.88 3.94 -17.58
C ARG A 342 -24.02 5.42 -17.90
N LEU A 343 -22.91 6.06 -18.28
CA LEU A 343 -22.86 7.46 -18.72
C LEU A 343 -22.89 7.52 -20.26
N SER A 344 -23.69 8.44 -20.81
CA SER A 344 -24.01 8.49 -22.25
C SER A 344 -22.91 9.07 -23.15
N THR A 345 -21.83 9.64 -22.60
CA THR A 345 -20.77 10.33 -23.36
C THR A 345 -19.35 9.98 -22.88
N ALA A 346 -18.39 9.94 -23.81
CA ALA A 346 -16.97 9.64 -23.53
C ALA A 346 -16.38 10.67 -22.54
N LEU A 347 -15.89 10.20 -21.40
CA LEU A 347 -15.41 11.05 -20.30
C LEU A 347 -13.98 11.57 -20.52
N ASN A 348 -13.73 12.79 -20.04
CA ASN A 348 -12.38 13.28 -19.74
C ASN A 348 -12.11 13.13 -18.22
N THR A 349 -10.85 13.16 -17.80
CA THR A 349 -10.44 12.93 -16.40
C THR A 349 -11.10 13.88 -15.39
N ALA A 350 -11.41 15.12 -15.81
CA ALA A 350 -12.07 16.13 -14.98
C ALA A 350 -13.52 15.75 -14.61
N ASP A 351 -14.27 15.09 -15.49
CA ASP A 351 -15.68 14.73 -15.25
C ASP A 351 -15.83 13.63 -14.18
N VAL A 352 -14.79 12.81 -13.98
CA VAL A 352 -14.80 11.70 -13.01
C VAL A 352 -14.28 12.12 -11.64
N GLU A 353 -13.32 13.05 -11.58
CA GLU A 353 -12.98 13.76 -10.35
C GLU A 353 -14.18 14.57 -9.86
N VAL A 354 -14.92 15.24 -10.75
CA VAL A 354 -16.17 15.95 -10.42
C VAL A 354 -17.27 15.02 -9.90
N ALA A 355 -17.37 13.76 -10.35
CA ALA A 355 -18.33 12.80 -9.81
C ALA A 355 -17.92 12.30 -8.40
N ALA A 356 -16.63 12.07 -8.17
CA ALA A 356 -16.09 11.72 -6.85
C ALA A 356 -16.17 12.91 -5.88
N ASP A 357 -15.88 14.13 -6.36
CA ASP A 357 -15.93 15.38 -5.62
C ASP A 357 -17.37 15.84 -5.37
N HIS A 358 -18.33 15.58 -6.27
CA HIS A 358 -19.75 15.79 -5.98
C HIS A 358 -20.26 14.83 -4.89
N MET A 359 -19.77 13.59 -4.84
CA MET A 359 -20.06 12.70 -3.71
C MET A 359 -19.44 13.22 -2.40
N MET A 360 -18.24 13.81 -2.47
CA MET A 360 -17.57 14.46 -1.34
C MET A 360 -18.31 15.73 -0.89
N ALA A 361 -18.76 16.58 -1.81
CA ALA A 361 -19.49 17.82 -1.58
C ALA A 361 -20.92 17.60 -1.08
N ALA A 362 -21.54 16.47 -1.43
CA ALA A 362 -22.82 16.00 -0.86
C ALA A 362 -22.69 15.40 0.56
N GLY A 363 -21.50 15.52 1.19
CA GLY A 363 -21.26 15.08 2.57
C GLY A 363 -21.17 13.56 2.75
N ARG A 364 -21.01 12.79 1.66
CA ARG A 364 -20.89 11.33 1.69
C ARG A 364 -19.59 10.89 1.04
N ASN A 365 -18.51 10.97 1.80
CA ASN A 365 -17.17 10.58 1.37
C ASN A 365 -17.14 9.06 0.99
N PRO A 366 -16.94 8.68 -0.29
CA PRO A 366 -16.85 7.28 -0.70
C PRO A 366 -15.61 6.56 -0.15
N GLU A 367 -14.62 7.29 0.38
CA GLU A 367 -13.49 6.70 1.12
C GLU A 367 -13.90 6.12 2.49
N SER A 368 -15.09 6.50 2.98
CA SER A 368 -15.66 6.05 4.26
C SER A 368 -16.91 5.16 4.11
N GLY A 369 -17.34 4.89 2.87
CA GLY A 369 -18.58 4.20 2.56
C GLY A 369 -18.45 2.67 2.44
N PRO A 370 -19.57 1.93 2.54
CA PRO A 370 -19.63 0.47 2.50
C PRO A 370 -19.44 -0.16 1.10
N TYR A 371 -18.65 0.45 0.20
CA TYR A 371 -18.58 0.06 -1.22
C TYR A 371 -17.13 0.01 -1.74
N ILE A 372 -16.81 -0.95 -2.61
CA ILE A 372 -15.54 -0.97 -3.39
C ILE A 372 -15.89 -0.63 -4.83
N LEU A 373 -15.36 0.49 -5.31
CA LEU A 373 -15.31 0.77 -6.75
C LEU A 373 -14.46 -0.34 -7.40
N LEU A 374 -14.85 -0.84 -8.59
CA LEU A 374 -14.18 -1.94 -9.31
C LEU A 374 -13.41 -1.55 -10.60
N GLY A 375 -13.43 -0.28 -11.05
CA GLY A 375 -12.48 0.20 -12.08
C GLY A 375 -12.57 1.71 -12.39
N MET A 376 -11.45 2.31 -12.85
CA MET A 376 -11.31 3.63 -13.50
C MET A 376 -10.04 3.66 -14.39
N LYS A 377 -10.03 4.44 -15.50
CA LYS A 377 -8.83 4.75 -16.30
C LYS A 377 -8.30 6.16 -15.99
N LYS A 378 -7.00 6.31 -15.81
CA LYS A 378 -6.28 7.59 -16.01
C LYS A 378 -5.84 7.63 -17.47
N LYS A 379 -6.33 8.59 -18.26
CA LYS A 379 -5.74 8.87 -19.57
C LYS A 379 -4.43 9.61 -19.30
N LEU A 380 -3.28 8.94 -19.41
CA LEU A 380 -2.01 9.65 -19.47
C LEU A 380 -2.07 10.54 -20.71
N SER A 381 -2.04 11.85 -20.51
CA SER A 381 -1.85 12.81 -21.59
C SER A 381 -0.55 12.45 -22.29
N SER A 382 -0.65 12.05 -23.55
CA SER A 382 0.47 12.02 -24.49
C SER A 382 1.14 13.39 -24.46
N PHE A 383 2.28 13.50 -23.79
CA PHE A 383 3.16 14.64 -23.95
C PHE A 383 3.74 14.59 -25.36
N GLU A 384 3.69 15.76 -26.00
CA GLU A 384 4.02 16.04 -27.38
C GLU A 384 5.42 15.55 -27.76
N LEU A 385 5.48 14.76 -28.82
CA LEU A 385 6.64 14.71 -29.70
C LEU A 385 6.75 16.07 -30.37
N PHE A 386 7.64 16.93 -29.86
CA PHE A 386 8.11 18.10 -30.60
C PHE A 386 8.92 17.62 -31.81
N ALA A 387 8.55 18.14 -32.99
CA ALA A 387 9.49 18.46 -34.05
C ALA A 387 9.85 19.94 -33.93
#